data_AF-A0A2M7Y3H9-F1
#
_entry.id   AF-A0A2M7Y3H9-F1
#
_cell.length_a   1.000
_cell.length_b   1.000
_cell.length_c   1.000
_cell.angle_alpha   90.00
_cell.angle_beta   90.00
_cell.angle_gamma   90.00
#
_symmetry.space_group_name_H-M   'P 1'
#
loop_
_entity.id
_entity.type
_entity.pdbx_description
1 polymer ?
#
loop_
_entity_poly.entity_id
_entity_poly.type
_entity_poly.pdbx_seq_one_letter_code
_entity_poly.pdbx_strand_id
1 'polypeptide(L)'
;MRWRPRGSSPAATTNGRIWRPIERKIHEPPRHQDTKCHQETVLGAPWCLGVLAARGPVLSAGTFTLDGRAIPFEEGQTILDAAAAAGVDIPHLCHLPGLAPHGSCKLCTVSIGGRLGAACTNRAAAGMTVESETAELNAHRLTLVQMLFVEGNHFCPSCEKSGACRLQETARRLGMTTPHFTHFFPARDLDASHPDVVLERNRCILCELCVRASRDVDGKNVFAIGGRGIRARLIVNSASGRLADTALSANDRAVDVCPTGAILRKRVGFAVPIGRRPYDRHDIALSLPTRRGEGAGGG
;
A
#
# COMPACT_ATOMS: atom_id res chain seq x y z
N MET A 1 12.01 22.26 55.50
CA MET A 1 13.19 21.76 54.76
C MET A 1 13.28 22.54 53.45
N ARG A 2 14.39 23.28 53.26
CA ARG A 2 14.63 24.22 52.15
C ARG A 2 15.12 23.47 50.90
N TRP A 3 14.56 23.79 49.74
CA TRP A 3 15.18 23.49 48.45
C TRP A 3 15.60 24.83 47.80
N ARG A 4 16.91 25.01 47.57
CA ARG A 4 17.50 26.20 46.92
C ARG A 4 17.50 26.00 45.40
N PRO A 5 17.12 27.00 44.59
CA PRO A 5 17.39 26.98 43.15
C PRO A 5 18.86 27.39 42.89
N ARG A 6 19.54 26.69 41.98
CA ARG A 6 20.85 27.09 41.46
C ARG A 6 20.69 28.03 40.26
N GLY A 7 21.27 29.22 40.39
CA GLY A 7 22.20 29.80 39.41
C GLY A 7 21.66 30.18 38.04
N SER A 8 21.31 31.47 37.91
CA SER A 8 21.23 32.24 36.67
C SER A 8 22.56 32.27 35.91
N SER A 9 22.53 32.01 34.60
CA SER A 9 23.63 32.29 33.67
C SER A 9 23.29 33.54 32.83
N PRO A 10 24.26 34.39 32.47
CA PRO A 10 24.01 35.76 32.03
C PRO A 10 23.57 35.90 30.57
N ALA A 11 22.84 36.99 30.32
CA ALA A 11 22.28 37.40 29.05
C ALA A 11 23.32 37.53 27.95
N ALA A 12 23.09 36.83 26.83
CA ALA A 12 23.78 37.09 25.57
C ALA A 12 23.13 38.29 24.88
N THR A 13 23.97 39.28 24.56
CA THR A 13 23.66 40.50 23.85
C THR A 13 23.13 40.22 22.44
N THR A 14 21.93 40.73 22.14
CA THR A 14 21.30 40.69 20.82
C THR A 14 21.98 41.71 19.90
N ASN A 15 22.87 41.23 19.04
CA ASN A 15 23.39 42.06 17.95
C ASN A 15 22.39 42.02 16.79
N GLY A 16 21.69 43.15 16.59
CA GLY A 16 20.68 43.33 15.58
C GLY A 16 21.24 43.14 14.16
N ARG A 17 20.73 42.13 13.46
CA ARG A 17 20.70 42.11 11.99
C ARG A 17 19.26 41.92 11.54
N ILE A 18 18.73 43.01 11.01
CA ILE A 18 17.43 43.10 10.36
C ILE A 18 17.45 42.13 9.17
N TRP A 19 16.64 41.07 9.25
CA TRP A 19 16.35 40.21 8.11
C TRP A 19 15.52 40.99 7.09
N ARG A 20 16.14 41.39 5.97
CA ARG A 20 15.42 41.90 4.80
C ARG A 20 14.85 40.70 4.02
N PRO A 21 13.59 40.74 3.55
CA PRO A 21 13.06 39.71 2.68
C PRO A 21 13.77 39.76 1.32
N ILE A 22 14.25 38.61 0.86
CA ILE A 22 14.75 38.45 -0.51
C ILE A 22 13.54 38.23 -1.40
N GLU A 23 13.10 39.27 -2.11
CA GLU A 23 12.17 39.14 -3.22
C GLU A 23 12.85 38.39 -4.37
N ARG A 24 12.58 37.08 -4.49
CA ARG A 24 12.91 36.34 -5.71
C ARG A 24 11.85 36.64 -6.75
N LYS A 25 12.24 37.39 -7.79
CA LYS A 25 11.48 37.50 -9.05
C LYS A 25 11.25 36.09 -9.59
N ILE A 26 9.99 35.65 -9.59
CA ILE A 26 9.55 34.44 -10.28
C ILE A 26 9.72 34.74 -11.78
N HIS A 27 10.68 34.09 -12.43
CA HIS A 27 10.76 34.07 -13.89
C HIS A 27 9.68 33.13 -14.42
N GLU A 28 8.80 33.70 -15.24
CA GLU A 28 7.78 32.98 -15.99
C GLU A 28 8.46 32.09 -17.05
N PRO A 29 8.08 30.80 -17.17
CA PRO A 29 8.68 29.93 -18.18
C PRO A 29 8.25 30.35 -19.59
N PRO A 30 9.13 30.24 -20.60
CA PRO A 30 8.79 30.63 -21.97
C PRO A 30 7.69 29.73 -22.54
N ARG A 31 6.74 30.37 -23.24
CA ARG A 31 5.67 29.73 -24.00
C ARG A 31 6.24 28.75 -25.02
N HIS A 32 5.67 27.54 -25.03
CA HIS A 32 5.89 26.50 -26.02
C HIS A 32 5.85 27.09 -27.44
N GLN A 33 6.96 26.93 -28.18
CA GLN A 33 6.98 27.06 -29.62
C GLN A 33 6.79 25.68 -30.23
N ASP A 34 5.93 25.61 -31.24
CA ASP A 34 5.58 24.43 -31.99
C ASP A 34 6.79 23.80 -32.69
N THR A 35 7.29 22.67 -32.17
CA THR A 35 8.22 21.82 -32.90
C THR A 35 7.47 20.66 -33.54
N LYS A 36 7.40 20.73 -34.87
CA LYS A 36 6.91 19.71 -35.80
C LYS A 36 7.51 18.34 -35.49
N CYS A 37 6.64 17.33 -35.45
CA CYS A 37 7.00 15.92 -35.44
C CYS A 37 7.67 15.56 -36.77
N HIS A 38 9.00 15.42 -36.77
CA HIS A 38 9.72 14.83 -37.88
C HIS A 38 9.60 13.32 -37.80
N GLN A 39 8.96 12.75 -38.81
CA GLN A 39 8.99 11.33 -39.12
C GLN A 39 10.37 10.98 -39.66
N GLU A 40 11.11 10.14 -38.93
CA GLU A 40 12.22 9.39 -39.50
C GLU A 40 12.03 7.90 -39.21
N THR A 41 11.72 7.21 -40.30
CA THR A 41 11.78 5.76 -40.49
C THR A 41 13.19 5.23 -40.22
N VAL A 42 13.31 4.29 -39.28
CA VAL A 42 14.42 3.33 -39.27
C VAL A 42 13.84 1.92 -39.19
N LEU A 43 14.19 1.16 -40.23
CA LEU A 43 13.90 -0.25 -40.50
C LEU A 43 14.66 -1.18 -39.54
N GLY A 44 14.06 -2.33 -39.20
CA GLY A 44 14.77 -3.50 -38.64
C GLY A 44 13.99 -4.22 -37.55
N ALA A 45 12.95 -5.01 -37.89
CA ALA A 45 13.04 -6.47 -38.10
C ALA A 45 12.32 -7.25 -36.96
N PRO A 46 11.77 -8.45 -37.23
CA PRO A 46 10.40 -8.78 -36.86
C PRO A 46 10.31 -9.92 -35.84
N TRP A 47 9.52 -9.73 -34.77
CA TRP A 47 9.13 -10.81 -33.85
C TRP A 47 7.63 -11.06 -34.01
N CYS A 48 7.25 -11.44 -35.24
CA CYS A 48 5.98 -12.12 -35.50
C CYS A 48 6.22 -13.63 -35.41
N LEU A 49 6.16 -14.17 -34.20
CA LEU A 49 5.87 -15.58 -33.96
C LEU A 49 4.64 -15.62 -33.07
N GLY A 50 3.54 -15.98 -33.71
CA GLY A 50 2.21 -15.96 -33.14
C GLY A 50 2.12 -16.87 -31.92
N VAL A 51 1.62 -16.28 -30.84
CA VAL A 51 0.73 -16.98 -29.93
C VAL A 51 -0.58 -16.22 -29.98
N LEU A 52 -1.41 -16.58 -30.98
CA LEU A 52 -2.86 -16.47 -30.86
C LEU A 52 -3.28 -17.43 -29.74
N ALA A 53 -3.04 -17.03 -28.48
CA ALA A 53 -3.75 -17.61 -27.37
C ALA A 53 -5.19 -17.13 -27.52
N ALA A 54 -6.00 -18.01 -28.09
CA ALA A 54 -7.44 -17.90 -28.12
C ALA A 54 -7.95 -17.39 -26.77
N ARG A 55 -8.61 -16.24 -26.78
CA ARG A 55 -9.50 -15.86 -25.67
C ARG A 55 -10.55 -16.97 -25.60
N GLY A 56 -10.38 -17.86 -24.62
CA GLY A 56 -11.32 -18.94 -24.36
C GLY A 56 -12.74 -18.39 -24.11
N PRO A 57 -13.76 -19.25 -24.22
CA PRO A 57 -15.16 -18.84 -24.08
C PRO A 57 -15.39 -18.14 -22.74
N VAL A 58 -16.14 -17.04 -22.79
CA VAL A 58 -16.55 -16.25 -21.62
C VAL A 58 -17.24 -17.20 -20.63
N LEU A 59 -16.57 -17.54 -19.54
CA LEU A 59 -17.15 -18.27 -18.42
C LEU A 59 -18.34 -17.44 -17.90
N SER A 60 -19.48 -18.09 -17.71
CA SER A 60 -20.75 -17.47 -17.33
C SER A 60 -20.57 -16.45 -16.21
N ALA A 61 -20.74 -15.17 -16.53
CA ALA A 61 -20.65 -14.09 -15.55
C ALA A 61 -21.88 -14.12 -14.65
N GLY A 62 -21.68 -14.40 -13.36
CA GLY A 62 -22.72 -14.28 -12.35
C GLY A 62 -22.78 -12.84 -11.81
N THR A 63 -23.82 -12.54 -11.03
CA THR A 63 -23.92 -11.28 -10.29
C THR A 63 -24.31 -11.54 -8.84
N PHE A 64 -23.69 -10.81 -7.92
CA PHE A 64 -24.09 -10.75 -6.52
C PHE A 64 -24.36 -9.30 -6.10
N THR A 65 -24.97 -9.08 -4.95
CA THR A 65 -25.24 -7.74 -4.43
C THR A 65 -24.20 -7.37 -3.38
N LEU A 66 -23.55 -6.21 -3.53
CA LEU A 66 -22.64 -5.61 -2.54
C LEU A 66 -23.13 -4.22 -2.16
N ASP A 67 -23.55 -4.02 -0.92
CA ASP A 67 -24.05 -2.73 -0.43
C ASP A 67 -25.18 -2.16 -1.33
N GLY A 68 -26.08 -3.05 -1.77
CA GLY A 68 -27.18 -2.73 -2.69
C GLY A 68 -26.80 -2.59 -4.17
N ARG A 69 -25.52 -2.70 -4.52
CA ARG A 69 -25.02 -2.61 -5.91
C ARG A 69 -24.85 -3.99 -6.52
N ALA A 70 -25.28 -4.17 -7.76
CA ALA A 70 -25.01 -5.37 -8.53
C ALA A 70 -23.52 -5.43 -8.94
N ILE A 71 -22.82 -6.48 -8.53
CA ILE A 71 -21.41 -6.71 -8.84
C ILE A 71 -21.28 -7.95 -9.74
N PRO A 72 -20.84 -7.78 -11.00
CA PRO A 72 -20.55 -8.91 -11.87
C PRO A 72 -19.28 -9.63 -11.40
N PHE A 73 -19.26 -10.95 -11.56
CA PHE A 73 -18.08 -11.76 -11.25
C PHE A 73 -17.90 -12.88 -12.27
N GLU A 74 -16.65 -13.30 -12.45
CA GLU A 74 -16.29 -14.51 -13.20
C GLU A 74 -16.17 -15.71 -12.27
N GLU A 75 -16.50 -16.90 -12.78
CA GLU A 75 -16.39 -18.13 -12.00
C GLU A 75 -15.00 -18.27 -11.35
N GLY A 76 -15.00 -18.58 -10.06
CA GLY A 76 -13.79 -18.72 -9.26
C GLY A 76 -13.25 -17.44 -8.63
N GLN A 77 -13.72 -16.25 -9.03
CA GLN A 77 -13.35 -14.99 -8.38
C GLN A 77 -13.79 -14.95 -6.91
N THR A 78 -12.99 -14.29 -6.09
CA THR A 78 -13.36 -13.97 -4.71
C THR A 78 -14.30 -12.76 -4.70
N ILE A 79 -15.05 -12.57 -3.62
CA ILE A 79 -15.88 -11.36 -3.43
C ILE A 79 -15.02 -10.10 -3.57
N LEU A 80 -13.80 -10.13 -3.01
CA LEU A 80 -12.88 -8.99 -3.05
C LEU A 80 -12.38 -8.69 -4.46
N ASP A 81 -12.01 -9.72 -5.24
CA ASP A 81 -11.51 -9.53 -6.60
C ASP A 81 -12.62 -9.04 -7.54
N ALA A 82 -13.83 -9.59 -7.40
CA ALA A 82 -15.00 -9.14 -8.16
C ALA A 82 -15.37 -7.69 -7.84
N ALA A 83 -15.40 -7.32 -6.56
CA ALA A 83 -15.63 -5.94 -6.13
C ALA A 83 -14.58 -4.99 -6.71
N ALA A 84 -13.29 -5.36 -6.63
CA ALA A 84 -12.20 -4.54 -7.16
C ALA A 84 -12.30 -4.35 -8.68
N ALA A 85 -12.63 -5.41 -9.44
CA ALA A 85 -12.83 -5.34 -10.88
C ALA A 85 -14.02 -4.45 -11.29
N ALA A 86 -15.03 -4.35 -10.42
CA ALA A 86 -16.17 -3.45 -10.55
C ALA A 86 -15.91 -2.03 -10.00
N GLY A 87 -14.68 -1.72 -9.58
CA GLY A 87 -14.32 -0.41 -9.04
C GLY A 87 -14.86 -0.13 -7.64
N VAL A 88 -15.16 -1.17 -6.86
CA VAL A 88 -15.64 -1.07 -5.47
C VAL A 88 -14.54 -1.50 -4.50
N ASP A 89 -14.11 -0.58 -3.62
CA ASP A 89 -13.05 -0.85 -2.65
C ASP A 89 -13.59 -1.40 -1.33
N ILE A 90 -13.34 -2.68 -1.07
CA ILE A 90 -13.46 -3.27 0.26
C ILE A 90 -12.10 -3.12 0.96
N PRO A 91 -12.00 -2.52 2.17
CA PRO A 91 -10.72 -2.29 2.84
C PRO A 91 -9.85 -3.55 2.98
N HIS A 92 -8.59 -3.48 2.55
CA HIS A 92 -7.64 -4.59 2.70
C HIS A 92 -6.18 -4.12 2.69
N LEU A 93 -5.29 -4.91 3.29
CA LEU A 93 -3.84 -4.67 3.29
C LEU A 93 -3.01 -5.88 2.85
N CYS A 94 -3.49 -7.10 3.06
CA CYS A 94 -2.77 -8.34 2.74
C CYS A 94 -3.22 -9.01 1.44
N HIS A 95 -4.07 -8.36 0.65
CA HIS A 95 -4.53 -8.89 -0.63
C HIS A 95 -3.86 -8.14 -1.79
N LEU A 96 -3.46 -8.91 -2.80
CA LEU A 96 -2.88 -8.41 -4.03
C LEU A 96 -3.29 -9.36 -5.16
N PRO A 97 -3.94 -8.85 -6.23
CA PRO A 97 -4.28 -9.68 -7.38
C PRO A 97 -3.05 -10.41 -7.94
N GLY A 98 -3.23 -11.69 -8.27
CA GLY A 98 -2.16 -12.57 -8.74
C GLY A 98 -1.40 -13.33 -7.63
N LEU A 99 -1.64 -13.02 -6.35
CA LEU A 99 -1.19 -13.84 -5.23
C LEU A 99 -2.37 -14.63 -4.63
N ALA A 100 -2.11 -15.86 -4.20
CA ALA A 100 -3.13 -16.69 -3.55
C ALA A 100 -3.71 -15.96 -2.32
N PRO A 101 -5.04 -15.96 -2.11
CA PRO A 101 -5.66 -15.38 -0.93
C PRO A 101 -5.06 -15.85 0.39
N HIS A 102 -4.96 -14.93 1.36
CA HIS A 102 -4.27 -15.19 2.64
C HIS A 102 -5.09 -14.81 3.87
N GLY A 103 -5.73 -13.63 3.85
CA GLY A 103 -6.70 -13.24 4.88
C GLY A 103 -6.12 -12.97 6.28
N SER A 104 -4.84 -12.58 6.40
CA SER A 104 -4.22 -12.27 7.70
C SER A 104 -4.67 -10.93 8.30
N CYS A 105 -4.84 -9.88 7.50
CA CYS A 105 -5.15 -8.54 8.03
C CYS A 105 -6.60 -8.34 8.51
N LYS A 106 -7.54 -9.24 8.12
CA LYS A 106 -8.97 -9.21 8.45
C LYS A 106 -9.77 -7.94 8.11
N LEU A 107 -9.17 -6.91 7.50
CA LEU A 107 -9.88 -5.69 7.11
C LEU A 107 -10.99 -5.93 6.07
N CYS A 108 -10.83 -6.95 5.22
CA CYS A 108 -11.82 -7.31 4.19
C CYS A 108 -13.02 -8.12 4.75
N THR A 109 -13.24 -8.11 6.07
CA THR A 109 -14.40 -8.76 6.67
C THR A 109 -15.68 -8.07 6.19
N VAL A 110 -16.66 -8.86 5.76
CA VAL A 110 -17.97 -8.46 5.23
C VAL A 110 -19.05 -9.34 5.85
N SER A 111 -20.30 -8.86 5.85
CA SER A 111 -21.48 -9.66 6.15
C SER A 111 -21.95 -10.35 4.86
N ILE A 112 -22.12 -11.67 4.89
CA ILE A 112 -22.59 -12.50 3.77
C ILE A 112 -23.87 -13.17 4.25
N GLY A 113 -25.03 -12.66 3.83
CA GLY A 113 -26.33 -13.13 4.31
C GLY A 113 -26.44 -13.13 5.85
N GLY A 114 -25.90 -12.10 6.51
CA GLY A 114 -25.90 -11.96 7.97
C GLY A 114 -24.77 -12.70 8.71
N ARG A 115 -23.84 -13.37 8.00
CA ARG A 115 -22.69 -14.05 8.60
C ARG A 115 -21.39 -13.35 8.24
N LEU A 116 -20.51 -13.14 9.21
CA LEU A 116 -19.20 -12.55 8.95
C LEU A 116 -18.28 -13.50 8.17
N GLY A 117 -17.65 -12.98 7.12
CA GLY A 117 -16.69 -13.71 6.30
C GLY A 117 -15.64 -12.77 5.70
N ALA A 118 -14.45 -13.30 5.38
CA ALA A 118 -13.42 -12.52 4.70
C ALA A 118 -13.66 -12.49 3.18
N ALA A 119 -13.87 -11.30 2.62
CA ALA A 119 -14.14 -11.14 1.18
C ALA A 119 -13.00 -11.67 0.31
N CYS A 120 -11.75 -11.63 0.79
CA CYS A 120 -10.60 -12.10 0.02
C CYS A 120 -10.53 -13.63 -0.13
N THR A 121 -11.20 -14.41 0.70
CA THR A 121 -11.15 -15.90 0.64
C THR A 121 -12.49 -16.52 0.27
N ASN A 122 -13.60 -15.80 0.43
CA ASN A 122 -14.92 -16.29 0.04
C ASN A 122 -15.13 -16.08 -1.46
N ARG A 123 -15.59 -17.12 -2.15
CA ARG A 123 -15.91 -17.06 -3.58
C ARG A 123 -17.20 -16.28 -3.81
N ALA A 124 -17.23 -15.47 -4.86
CA ALA A 124 -18.46 -14.84 -5.32
C ALA A 124 -19.41 -15.91 -5.87
N ALA A 125 -20.70 -15.78 -5.56
CA ALA A 125 -21.74 -16.70 -6.00
C ALA A 125 -22.99 -15.90 -6.41
N ALA A 126 -23.71 -16.39 -7.41
CA ALA A 126 -24.88 -15.70 -7.94
C ALA A 126 -25.97 -15.57 -6.87
N GLY A 127 -26.59 -14.39 -6.78
CA GLY A 127 -27.67 -14.12 -5.82
C GLY A 127 -27.22 -13.95 -4.37
N MET A 128 -25.91 -13.99 -4.09
CA MET A 128 -25.37 -13.65 -2.77
C MET A 128 -25.64 -12.17 -2.42
N THR A 129 -25.96 -11.91 -1.16
CA THR A 129 -26.04 -10.55 -0.61
C THR A 129 -24.88 -10.32 0.35
N VAL A 130 -24.07 -9.32 0.05
CA VAL A 130 -22.89 -8.92 0.81
C VAL A 130 -23.03 -7.47 1.27
N GLU A 131 -22.65 -7.21 2.51
CA GLU A 131 -22.57 -5.86 3.07
C GLU A 131 -21.13 -5.63 3.56
N SER A 132 -20.52 -4.55 3.09
CA SER A 132 -19.19 -4.10 3.50
C SER A 132 -19.25 -2.79 4.26
N GLU A 133 -20.15 -1.87 3.92
CA GLU A 133 -20.15 -0.49 4.45
C GLU A 133 -21.11 -0.28 5.61
N THR A 134 -21.12 -1.21 6.57
CA THR A 134 -21.90 -1.04 7.81
C THR A 134 -21.08 -0.31 8.88
N ALA A 135 -21.76 0.43 9.77
CA ALA A 135 -21.11 1.13 10.87
C ALA A 135 -20.33 0.19 11.80
N GLU A 136 -20.88 -0.99 12.07
CA GLU A 136 -20.25 -2.03 12.90
C GLU A 136 -18.96 -2.57 12.26
N LEU A 137 -19.01 -2.95 10.97
CA LEU A 137 -17.83 -3.43 10.25
C LEU A 137 -16.73 -2.35 10.19
N ASN A 138 -17.11 -1.10 9.97
CA ASN A 138 -16.16 0.01 9.91
C ASN A 138 -15.55 0.33 11.28
N ALA A 139 -16.30 0.20 12.38
CA ALA A 139 -15.76 0.31 13.74
C ALA A 139 -14.75 -0.82 14.06
N HIS A 140 -15.05 -2.06 13.66
CA HIS A 140 -14.11 -3.18 13.79
C HIS A 140 -12.84 -2.97 12.96
N ARG A 141 -12.96 -2.51 11.72
CA ARG A 141 -11.80 -2.19 10.87
C ARG A 141 -10.96 -1.07 11.46
N LEU A 142 -11.59 -0.03 12.01
CA LEU A 142 -10.89 1.05 12.69
C LEU A 142 -10.06 0.51 13.87
N THR A 143 -10.65 -0.39 14.66
CA THR A 143 -9.95 -1.04 15.78
C THR A 143 -8.75 -1.85 15.31
N LEU A 144 -8.91 -2.67 14.26
CA LEU A 144 -7.80 -3.43 13.65
C LEU A 144 -6.70 -2.52 13.14
N VAL A 145 -7.05 -1.42 12.45
CA VAL A 145 -6.05 -0.46 11.96
C VAL A 145 -5.33 0.20 13.13
N GLN A 146 -6.03 0.63 14.17
CA GLN A 146 -5.42 1.20 15.38
C GLN A 146 -4.44 0.22 16.04
N MET A 147 -4.78 -1.07 16.10
CA MET A 147 -3.89 -2.13 16.59
C MET A 147 -2.61 -2.25 15.74
N LEU A 148 -2.73 -2.24 14.41
CA LEU A 148 -1.58 -2.26 13.51
C LEU A 148 -0.63 -1.07 13.73
N PHE A 149 -1.17 0.12 14.04
CA PHE A 149 -0.35 1.29 14.35
C PHE A 149 0.42 1.15 15.66
N VAL A 150 -0.18 0.58 16.71
CA VAL A 150 0.48 0.48 18.03
C VAL A 150 1.45 -0.69 18.16
N GLU A 151 1.29 -1.74 17.34
CA GLU A 151 2.22 -2.87 17.28
C GLU A 151 3.55 -2.54 16.60
N GLY A 152 3.62 -1.46 15.83
CA GLY A 152 4.81 -0.99 15.13
C GLY A 152 5.21 0.44 15.52
N ASN A 153 6.21 0.98 14.82
CA ASN A 153 6.54 2.40 14.89
C ASN A 153 6.30 3.05 13.52
N HIS A 154 5.16 3.72 13.40
CA HIS A 154 4.69 4.34 12.15
C HIS A 154 4.85 5.87 12.18
N PHE A 155 6.07 6.34 11.97
CA PHE A 155 6.37 7.79 11.88
C PHE A 155 6.13 8.31 10.46
N CYS A 156 4.87 8.57 10.11
CA CYS A 156 4.48 9.01 8.76
C CYS A 156 5.25 10.25 8.24
N PRO A 157 5.48 11.32 9.02
CA PRO A 157 6.16 12.52 8.52
C PRO A 157 7.57 12.27 7.97
N SER A 158 8.28 11.26 8.47
CA SER A 158 9.63 10.89 8.01
C SER A 158 9.65 9.68 7.07
N CYS A 159 8.49 9.07 6.81
CA CYS A 159 8.40 7.86 5.99
C CYS A 159 8.28 8.21 4.50
N GLU A 160 9.20 7.71 3.69
CA GLU A 160 9.21 7.89 2.22
C GLU A 160 7.96 7.31 1.54
N LYS A 161 7.30 6.33 2.16
CA LYS A 161 6.03 5.75 1.66
C LYS A 161 4.82 6.63 1.98
N SER A 162 4.95 7.71 2.78
CA SER A 162 3.79 8.53 3.15
C SER A 162 3.15 9.17 1.92
N GLY A 163 1.82 9.12 1.83
CA GLY A 163 1.07 9.49 0.61
C GLY A 163 1.01 8.39 -0.45
N ALA A 164 1.72 7.28 -0.26
CA ALA A 164 1.62 6.03 -1.05
C ALA A 164 1.43 4.79 -0.15
N CYS A 165 1.24 4.99 1.15
CA CYS A 165 1.13 3.96 2.17
C CYS A 165 -0.34 3.56 2.34
N ARG A 166 -0.66 2.30 2.05
CA ARG A 166 -2.04 1.82 2.13
C ARG A 166 -2.55 1.77 3.56
N LEU A 167 -1.71 1.45 4.55
CA LEU A 167 -2.10 1.53 5.96
C LEU A 167 -2.49 2.95 6.38
N GLN A 168 -1.70 3.95 5.95
CA GLN A 168 -1.99 5.36 6.23
C GLN A 168 -3.31 5.78 5.61
N GLU A 169 -3.53 5.41 4.35
CA GLU A 169 -4.76 5.75 3.65
C GLU A 169 -5.98 5.02 4.22
N THR A 170 -5.86 3.74 4.58
CA THR A 170 -6.96 3.02 5.24
C THR A 170 -7.32 3.66 6.59
N ALA A 171 -6.34 4.11 7.38
CA ALA A 171 -6.61 4.88 8.60
C ALA A 171 -7.36 6.18 8.32
N ARG A 172 -6.96 6.92 7.28
CA ARG A 172 -7.66 8.15 6.85
C ARG A 172 -9.10 7.83 6.43
N ARG A 173 -9.30 6.81 5.60
CA ARG A 173 -10.63 6.35 5.15
C ARG A 173 -11.56 6.02 6.32
N LEU A 174 -11.04 5.37 7.36
CA LEU A 174 -11.80 4.95 8.54
C LEU A 174 -11.92 6.06 9.61
N GLY A 175 -11.43 7.27 9.34
CA GLY A 175 -11.55 8.40 10.27
C GLY A 175 -10.67 8.27 11.52
N MET A 176 -9.53 7.57 11.44
CA MET A 176 -8.58 7.49 12.55
C MET A 176 -7.87 8.84 12.74
N THR A 177 -8.32 9.62 13.72
CA THR A 177 -7.77 10.95 14.03
C THR A 177 -6.81 10.95 15.21
N THR A 178 -6.92 9.96 16.10
CA THR A 178 -6.09 9.84 17.31
C THR A 178 -5.67 8.38 17.54
N PRO A 179 -4.56 8.15 18.24
CA PRO A 179 -4.25 6.84 18.76
C PRO A 179 -5.21 6.47 19.89
N HIS A 180 -5.89 5.32 19.77
CA HIS A 180 -6.82 4.83 20.77
C HIS A 180 -6.15 3.94 21.83
N PHE A 181 -5.10 3.22 21.44
CA PHE A 181 -4.36 2.30 22.31
C PHE A 181 -2.96 2.83 22.65
N THR A 182 -2.40 2.31 23.75
CA THR A 182 -1.01 2.58 24.12
C THR A 182 -0.06 1.92 23.13
N HIS A 183 0.90 2.69 22.61
CA HIS A 183 1.91 2.17 21.70
C HIS A 183 2.88 1.23 22.42
N PHE A 184 3.29 0.16 21.74
CA PHE A 184 4.28 -0.78 22.28
C PHE A 184 5.71 -0.27 22.16
N PHE A 185 5.96 0.67 21.23
CA PHE A 185 7.29 1.18 20.90
C PHE A 185 8.36 0.07 20.81
N PRO A 186 8.12 -0.98 20.01
CA PRO A 186 9.04 -2.11 19.97
C PRO A 186 10.41 -1.68 19.44
N ALA A 187 11.48 -2.22 20.01
CA ALA A 187 12.82 -2.08 19.44
C ALA A 187 13.04 -3.19 18.41
N ARG A 188 12.76 -2.91 17.13
CA ARG A 188 13.06 -3.82 16.01
C ARG A 188 14.22 -3.29 15.19
N ASP A 189 15.02 -4.20 14.64
CA ASP A 189 16.21 -3.87 13.87
C ASP A 189 15.87 -3.37 12.45
N LEU A 190 16.64 -2.39 12.01
CA LEU A 190 16.73 -1.94 10.63
C LEU A 190 17.78 -2.79 9.90
N ASP A 191 17.40 -3.38 8.78
CA ASP A 191 18.35 -4.07 7.90
C ASP A 191 18.57 -3.26 6.63
N ALA A 192 19.71 -2.57 6.60
CA ALA A 192 20.19 -1.81 5.45
C ALA A 192 21.41 -2.49 4.80
N SER A 193 21.60 -3.80 4.98
CA SER A 193 22.76 -4.53 4.46
C SER A 193 22.78 -4.62 2.92
N HIS A 194 21.61 -4.80 2.27
CA HIS A 194 21.52 -4.86 0.81
C HIS A 194 21.84 -3.49 0.17
N PRO A 195 22.58 -3.40 -0.96
CA PRO A 195 23.01 -2.12 -1.54
C PRO A 195 21.85 -1.19 -1.95
N ASP A 196 20.73 -1.77 -2.37
CA ASP A 196 19.62 -1.03 -2.99
C ASP A 196 18.29 -1.12 -2.24
N VAL A 197 18.20 -1.94 -1.20
CA VAL A 197 16.94 -2.23 -0.48
C VAL A 197 17.18 -2.09 1.01
N VAL A 198 16.19 -1.55 1.72
CA VAL A 198 16.18 -1.48 3.17
C VAL A 198 14.92 -2.14 3.72
N LEU A 199 15.08 -2.92 4.78
CA LEU A 199 14.01 -3.54 5.54
C LEU A 199 13.90 -2.87 6.92
N GLU A 200 12.85 -2.07 7.09
CA GLU A 200 12.47 -1.40 8.33
C GLU A 200 11.36 -2.21 9.04
N ARG A 201 11.76 -3.09 9.95
CA ARG A 201 10.84 -4.02 10.62
C ARG A 201 9.85 -3.35 11.56
N ASN A 202 10.13 -2.12 12.00
CA ASN A 202 9.19 -1.37 12.82
C ASN A 202 7.91 -1.01 12.06
N ARG A 203 7.94 -0.95 10.73
CA ARG A 203 6.79 -0.57 9.89
C ARG A 203 6.08 -1.79 9.27
N CYS A 204 6.53 -3.00 9.59
CA CYS A 204 5.95 -4.24 9.07
C CYS A 204 4.69 -4.60 9.85
N ILE A 205 3.62 -4.89 9.10
CA ILE A 205 2.30 -5.30 9.62
C ILE A 205 2.02 -6.80 9.44
N LEU A 206 3.05 -7.60 9.17
CA LEU A 206 2.97 -9.07 9.04
C LEU A 206 1.91 -9.55 8.02
N CYS A 207 1.69 -8.79 6.95
CA CYS A 207 0.70 -9.10 5.91
C CYS A 207 1.11 -10.23 4.94
N GLU A 208 2.36 -10.69 5.04
CA GLU A 208 2.97 -11.74 4.20
C GLU A 208 2.93 -11.51 2.69
N LEU A 209 2.67 -10.29 2.21
CA LEU A 209 2.74 -9.99 0.77
C LEU A 209 4.14 -10.21 0.21
N CYS A 210 5.18 -9.75 0.92
CA CYS A 210 6.58 -9.95 0.52
C CYS A 210 7.01 -11.42 0.60
N VAL A 211 6.52 -12.17 1.59
CA VAL A 211 6.76 -13.62 1.74
C VAL A 211 6.20 -14.37 0.53
N ARG A 212 4.91 -14.16 0.22
CA ARG A 212 4.25 -14.81 -0.91
C ARG A 212 4.82 -14.36 -2.25
N ALA A 213 5.04 -13.06 -2.46
CA ALA A 213 5.66 -12.58 -3.71
C ALA A 213 7.06 -13.19 -3.91
N SER A 214 7.89 -13.21 -2.85
CA SER A 214 9.24 -13.77 -2.95
C SER A 214 9.25 -15.27 -3.24
N ARG A 215 8.28 -16.03 -2.73
CA ARG A 215 8.16 -17.47 -2.98
C ARG A 215 7.51 -17.77 -4.33
N ASP A 216 6.34 -17.19 -4.57
CA ASP A 216 5.41 -17.61 -5.63
C ASP A 216 5.67 -16.89 -6.96
N VAL A 217 6.27 -15.69 -6.92
CA VAL A 217 6.57 -14.87 -8.12
C VAL A 217 8.07 -14.81 -8.38
N ASP A 218 8.87 -14.46 -7.37
CA ASP A 218 10.31 -14.29 -7.56
C ASP A 218 11.08 -15.62 -7.48
N GLY A 219 10.50 -16.66 -6.85
CA GLY A 219 11.12 -17.98 -6.70
C GLY A 219 12.31 -18.03 -5.73
N LYS A 220 12.48 -17.03 -4.86
CA LYS A 220 13.69 -16.82 -4.03
C LYS A 220 13.52 -17.11 -2.55
N ASN A 221 12.29 -17.13 -2.03
CA ASN A 221 12.00 -17.43 -0.62
C ASN A 221 12.82 -16.59 0.38
N VAL A 222 13.02 -15.30 0.10
CA VAL A 222 13.88 -14.39 0.88
C VAL A 222 13.28 -14.09 2.26
N PHE A 223 11.96 -14.09 2.38
CA PHE A 223 11.26 -13.67 3.59
C PHE A 223 10.44 -14.80 4.20
N ALA A 224 10.31 -14.80 5.53
CA ALA A 224 9.38 -15.65 6.26
C ALA A 224 8.87 -14.93 7.52
N ILE A 225 7.82 -15.46 8.15
CA ILE A 225 7.39 -15.02 9.48
C ILE A 225 7.98 -15.97 10.53
N GLY A 226 8.77 -15.43 11.45
CA GLY A 226 9.33 -16.15 12.58
C GLY A 226 8.69 -15.70 13.90
N GLY A 227 8.70 -16.56 14.91
CA GLY A 227 8.10 -16.27 16.22
C GLY A 227 6.60 -16.57 16.29
N ARG A 228 5.95 -16.19 17.40
CA ARG A 228 4.50 -16.40 17.66
C ARG A 228 3.93 -15.28 18.51
N GLY A 229 2.62 -15.03 18.37
CA GLY A 229 1.91 -13.97 19.10
C GLY A 229 2.59 -12.61 18.90
N ILE A 230 2.70 -11.82 19.97
CA ILE A 230 3.35 -10.50 19.95
C ILE A 230 4.86 -10.55 19.61
N ARG A 231 5.48 -11.73 19.59
CA ARG A 231 6.89 -11.93 19.19
C ARG A 231 7.04 -12.28 17.71
N ALA A 232 5.95 -12.40 16.96
CA ALA A 232 6.00 -12.64 15.52
C ALA A 232 6.69 -11.48 14.80
N ARG A 233 7.55 -11.80 13.84
CA ARG A 233 8.31 -10.81 13.06
C ARG A 233 8.69 -11.35 11.68
N LEU A 234 8.87 -10.43 10.74
CA LEU A 234 9.44 -10.75 9.44
C LEU A 234 10.94 -11.07 9.60
N ILE A 235 11.33 -12.28 9.21
CA ILE A 235 12.72 -12.73 9.18
C ILE A 235 13.20 -12.82 7.74
N VAL A 236 14.53 -12.75 7.57
CA VAL A 236 15.20 -12.94 6.29
C VAL A 236 15.80 -14.34 6.29
N ASN A 237 15.54 -15.08 5.21
CA ASN A 237 16.00 -16.44 5.02
C ASN A 237 17.45 -16.44 4.48
N SER A 238 18.39 -16.16 5.38
CA SER A 238 19.83 -16.26 5.15
C SER A 238 20.52 -16.70 6.44
N ALA A 239 21.74 -17.22 6.34
CA ALA A 239 22.50 -17.68 7.51
C ALA A 239 22.73 -16.55 8.53
N SER A 240 22.89 -15.31 8.06
CA SER A 240 23.07 -14.12 8.91
C SER A 240 21.76 -13.46 9.34
N GLY A 241 20.63 -13.85 8.74
CA GLY A 241 19.36 -13.14 8.87
C GLY A 241 19.35 -11.73 8.24
N ARG A 242 20.30 -11.44 7.34
CA ARG A 242 20.45 -10.15 6.63
C ARG A 242 20.14 -10.26 5.14
N LEU A 243 19.62 -9.17 4.56
CA LEU A 243 19.29 -9.07 3.13
C LEU A 243 20.51 -9.20 2.20
N ALA A 244 21.68 -8.70 2.61
CA ALA A 244 22.91 -8.79 1.80
C ALA A 244 23.31 -10.23 1.46
N ASP A 245 22.95 -11.18 2.32
CA ASP A 245 23.29 -12.60 2.17
C ASP A 245 22.14 -13.39 1.52
N THR A 246 21.33 -12.73 0.70
CA THR A 246 20.21 -13.33 -0.05
C THR A 246 20.33 -13.04 -1.53
N ALA A 247 19.59 -13.77 -2.36
CA ALA A 247 19.48 -13.51 -3.79
C ALA A 247 18.46 -12.39 -4.13
N LEU A 248 18.01 -11.61 -3.15
CA LEU A 248 17.07 -10.52 -3.38
C LEU A 248 17.65 -9.54 -4.41
N SER A 249 16.84 -9.17 -5.39
CA SER A 249 17.12 -8.08 -6.31
C SER A 249 16.21 -6.91 -5.98
N ALA A 250 16.69 -5.69 -6.21
CA ALA A 250 15.84 -4.51 -6.11
C ALA A 250 14.59 -4.63 -7.00
N ASN A 251 14.69 -5.32 -8.14
CA ASN A 251 13.59 -5.45 -9.11
C ASN A 251 12.61 -6.59 -8.79
N ASP A 252 12.81 -7.31 -7.70
CA ASP A 252 11.91 -8.39 -7.29
C ASP A 252 10.53 -7.86 -6.92
N ARG A 253 9.50 -8.65 -7.23
CA ARG A 253 8.11 -8.33 -6.89
C ARG A 253 7.96 -8.13 -5.39
N ALA A 254 8.67 -8.90 -4.57
CA ALA A 254 8.66 -8.76 -3.11
C ALA A 254 9.05 -7.36 -2.61
N VAL A 255 9.84 -6.59 -3.37
CA VAL A 255 10.24 -5.22 -3.03
C VAL A 255 9.10 -4.22 -3.29
N ASP A 256 8.26 -4.47 -4.29
CA ASP A 256 7.21 -3.53 -4.72
C ASP A 256 5.88 -3.72 -3.98
N VAL A 257 5.61 -4.91 -3.47
CA VAL A 257 4.29 -5.27 -2.91
C VAL A 257 4.04 -4.79 -1.48
N CYS A 258 5.04 -4.23 -0.80
CA CYS A 258 4.86 -3.79 0.58
C CYS A 258 3.79 -2.68 0.66
N PRO A 259 2.68 -2.89 1.42
CA PRO A 259 1.61 -1.90 1.54
C PRO A 259 1.98 -0.75 2.48
N THR A 260 3.08 -0.90 3.24
CA THR A 260 3.63 0.10 4.16
C THR A 260 5.04 0.50 3.72
N GLY A 261 5.78 1.21 4.59
CA GLY A 261 7.18 1.56 4.37
C GLY A 261 8.18 0.57 4.98
N ALA A 262 7.80 -0.71 5.11
CA ALA A 262 8.67 -1.73 5.71
C ALA A 262 9.76 -2.22 4.76
N ILE A 263 9.48 -2.29 3.46
CA ILE A 263 10.47 -2.60 2.43
C ILE A 263 10.52 -1.40 1.47
N LEU A 264 11.71 -0.80 1.35
CA LEU A 264 11.92 0.42 0.57
C LEU A 264 13.17 0.29 -0.29
N ARG A 265 13.14 0.95 -1.46
CA ARG A 265 14.31 1.13 -2.33
C ARG A 265 15.14 2.30 -1.80
N LYS A 266 16.45 2.13 -1.74
CA LYS A 266 17.38 3.19 -1.34
C LYS A 266 17.52 4.24 -2.43
N ARG A 267 17.87 5.48 -2.04
CA ARG A 267 18.20 6.61 -2.94
C ARG A 267 17.07 7.10 -3.86
N VAL A 268 15.85 6.60 -3.70
CA VAL A 268 14.66 7.07 -4.44
C VAL A 268 13.61 7.71 -3.51
N GLY A 269 13.94 7.85 -2.23
CA GLY A 269 13.08 8.44 -1.22
C GLY A 269 12.64 9.85 -1.57
N PHE A 270 11.37 10.15 -1.33
CA PHE A 270 10.76 11.46 -1.60
C PHE A 270 10.84 11.94 -3.06
N ALA A 271 11.16 11.05 -4.02
CA ALA A 271 11.25 11.40 -5.44
C ALA A 271 9.91 11.91 -6.01
N VAL A 272 8.78 11.47 -5.45
CA VAL A 272 7.45 11.99 -5.79
C VAL A 272 7.05 13.10 -4.80
N PRO A 273 6.89 14.36 -5.27
CA PRO A 273 6.53 15.49 -4.42
C PRO A 273 5.19 15.28 -3.70
N ILE A 274 5.05 15.91 -2.53
CA ILE A 274 3.76 16.01 -1.83
C ILE A 274 2.72 16.61 -2.78
N GLY A 275 1.50 16.07 -2.73
CA GLY A 275 0.42 16.44 -3.61
C GLY A 275 0.46 15.73 -4.96
N ARG A 276 1.42 14.84 -5.24
CA ARG A 276 1.47 14.02 -6.46
C ARG A 276 1.53 12.52 -6.17
N ARG A 277 1.54 12.12 -4.90
CA ARG A 277 1.60 10.72 -4.51
C ARG A 277 0.21 10.10 -4.62
N PRO A 278 0.11 8.75 -4.79
CA PRO A 278 -1.15 8.09 -5.10
C PRO A 278 -2.34 8.49 -4.22
N TYR A 279 -2.10 8.62 -2.91
CA TYR A 279 -3.14 8.90 -1.91
C TYR A 279 -3.14 10.35 -1.40
N ASP A 280 -2.34 11.25 -2.00
CA ASP A 280 -2.38 12.67 -1.60
C ASP A 280 -3.62 13.38 -2.14
N ARG A 281 -4.13 12.95 -3.30
CA ARG A 281 -5.26 13.60 -4.00
C ARG A 281 -6.49 12.71 -4.15
N HIS A 282 -6.32 11.40 -4.06
CA HIS A 282 -7.34 10.41 -4.40
C HIS A 282 -7.40 9.36 -3.30
N ASP A 283 -8.59 8.83 -3.04
CA ASP A 283 -8.74 7.68 -2.13
C ASP A 283 -8.34 6.36 -2.82
N ILE A 284 -8.36 5.26 -2.06
CA ILE A 284 -8.04 3.92 -2.57
C ILE A 284 -8.97 3.52 -3.71
N ALA A 285 -10.25 3.89 -3.65
CA ALA A 285 -11.25 3.46 -4.62
C ALA A 285 -10.91 3.96 -6.04
N LEU A 286 -10.39 5.18 -6.15
CA LEU A 286 -9.94 5.76 -7.43
C LEU A 286 -8.65 5.12 -7.98
N SER A 287 -7.93 4.33 -7.18
CA SER A 287 -6.73 3.61 -7.60
C SER A 287 -6.99 2.17 -8.08
N LEU A 288 -8.25 1.71 -7.99
CA LEU A 288 -8.63 0.37 -8.44
C LEU A 288 -8.72 0.28 -9.97
N PRO A 289 -8.38 -0.89 -10.56
CA PRO A 289 -8.59 -1.12 -11.97
C PRO A 289 -10.09 -1.19 -12.27
N THR A 290 -10.67 -0.14 -12.85
CA THR A 290 -12.03 -0.19 -13.39
C THR A 290 -12.01 -0.99 -14.69
N ARG A 291 -12.88 -1.99 -14.85
CA ARG A 291 -13.16 -2.55 -16.17
C ARG A 291 -13.62 -1.40 -17.08
N ARG A 292 -12.81 -1.04 -18.08
CA ARG A 292 -13.26 -0.18 -19.18
C ARG A 292 -14.29 -0.99 -19.97
N GLY A 293 -15.56 -0.68 -19.76
CA GLY A 293 -16.63 -1.31 -20.52
C GLY A 293 -17.97 -1.06 -19.86
N GLU A 294 -18.47 0.16 -19.99
CA GLU A 294 -19.88 0.52 -20.27
C GLU A 294 -20.07 2.03 -20.11
N GLY A 295 -20.49 2.70 -21.20
CA GLY A 295 -21.15 4.00 -21.12
C GLY A 295 -20.44 5.19 -21.79
N ALA A 296 -20.62 5.32 -23.10
CA ALA A 296 -20.89 6.62 -23.71
C ALA A 296 -21.91 6.44 -24.85
N GLY A 297 -23.08 5.90 -24.51
CA GLY A 297 -24.30 6.15 -25.28
C GLY A 297 -24.90 7.46 -24.76
N GLY A 298 -24.47 8.58 -25.34
CA GLY A 298 -25.12 9.87 -25.19
C GLY A 298 -26.01 10.12 -26.40
N GLY A 299 -27.25 10.54 -26.16
CA GLY A 299 -28.25 10.85 -27.17
C GLY A 299 -27.99 12.13 -27.96
#